data_AF-A0A947DBA6-F1
#
_entry.id   AF-A0A947DBA6-F1
#
_cell.length_a   1.000
_cell.length_b   1.000
_cell.length_c   1.000
_cell.angle_alpha   90.00
_cell.angle_beta   90.00
_cell.angle_gamma   90.00
#
_symmetry.space_group_name_H-M   'P 1'
#
loop_
_entity.id
_entity.type
_entity.pdbx_description
1 polymer ?
#
loop_
_entity_poly.entity_id
_entity_poly.type
_entity_poly.pdbx_seq_one_letter_code
_entity_poly.pdbx_strand_id
1 'polypeptide(L)'
;MDIAQFGCFDTGGFGDLLMPLIAHARLADHRLTALAPAGGVSLRWQDARSSTASERALDDSFRCDACLIGGGDVIRIGTADEPGYGADDPMRHVALPSLWLGAGLAAERAGARLIWNAPGVAGSVWTAELQRLVATLLAASDYVAVRDRSSLQRLRDCTDATVPVSLVPDPILDIARLWPRASLTQRFRALFVRRGQPVPARSVVVHIDDRAGISAAALAERVMQAAAPARGLPILLAGDTDRNAGILARAVSASLPVPHLLLDRPSALRDVAACLASSEGYVGSDRTCFLAAFAYGNPGVLITGDATSWAADLADQYGLPDILCGDWADAPARLAAVGHDEAPRIAALAAAQDALDTHWAAIEGVLAAPPDPSRQAQRADFARAVAADNAASRSWVARLAGMAARSAAGTRAAPSVNLLETNLLGLRGMRDHVGRQGDRLALHPPPGGVTEAVLDPIPLRGGDQLRGGATVAHPDGRPVRFGLMLIGEDGRMLGRTDVVADATGVTPWRIAVPQGVEGTGSLLIATSMASTGDNNRFAWAELVDPRLHPRTFVVWDQAGGGAKTWDAVSQETPGTPENAESNPSSNDQDSSRIAR
;
A
#
# COMPACT_ATOMS: atom_id res chain seq x y z
N MET A 1 17.86 0.94 -19.86
CA MET A 1 17.34 2.30 -19.62
C MET A 1 16.85 2.41 -18.18
N ASP A 2 16.65 3.63 -17.70
CA ASP A 2 16.02 3.92 -16.42
C ASP A 2 14.51 4.16 -16.60
N ILE A 3 13.69 3.30 -16.01
CA ILE A 3 12.23 3.32 -16.16
C ILE A 3 11.60 3.67 -14.81
N ALA A 4 10.80 4.74 -14.80
CA ALA A 4 9.94 5.12 -13.69
C ALA A 4 8.55 4.51 -13.88
N GLN A 5 8.21 3.49 -13.11
CA GLN A 5 6.90 2.84 -13.19
C GLN A 5 5.93 3.47 -12.19
N PHE A 6 4.79 3.96 -12.63
CA PHE A 6 3.79 4.60 -11.80
C PHE A 6 2.59 3.66 -11.56
N GLY A 7 2.25 3.42 -10.30
CA GLY A 7 1.09 2.62 -9.90
C GLY A 7 0.85 2.64 -8.38
N CYS A 8 -0.20 1.96 -7.92
CA CYS A 8 -0.59 1.92 -6.51
C CYS A 8 0.28 0.94 -5.68
N PHE A 9 1.61 1.10 -5.71
CA PHE A 9 2.56 0.14 -5.10
C PHE A 9 2.82 0.38 -3.61
N ASP A 10 2.09 1.29 -3.00
CA ASP A 10 2.06 1.60 -1.57
C ASP A 10 0.74 1.15 -0.92
N THR A 11 -0.14 0.47 -1.68
CA THR A 11 -1.36 -0.12 -1.15
C THR A 11 -1.12 -1.52 -0.60
N GLY A 12 -2.08 -2.01 0.20
CA GLY A 12 -2.02 -3.35 0.77
C GLY A 12 -2.45 -4.47 -0.18
N GLY A 13 -2.78 -4.16 -1.44
CA GLY A 13 -3.40 -5.08 -2.40
C GLY A 13 -2.42 -6.07 -3.04
N PHE A 14 -2.83 -7.33 -3.15
CA PHE A 14 -2.03 -8.38 -3.80
C PHE A 14 -1.70 -8.05 -5.27
N GLY A 15 -2.68 -7.50 -6.01
CA GLY A 15 -2.55 -7.24 -7.44
C GLY A 15 -1.57 -6.14 -7.78
N ASP A 16 -1.75 -4.97 -7.19
CA ASP A 16 -0.91 -3.80 -7.49
C ASP A 16 0.56 -4.06 -7.15
N LEU A 17 0.82 -4.76 -6.05
CA LEU A 17 2.19 -5.09 -5.62
C LEU A 17 2.88 -6.16 -6.49
N LEU A 18 2.13 -6.94 -7.28
CA LEU A 18 2.72 -7.84 -8.29
C LEU A 18 3.24 -7.09 -9.51
N MET A 19 2.65 -5.94 -9.85
CA MET A 19 2.92 -5.24 -11.10
C MET A 19 4.39 -4.81 -11.24
N PRO A 20 5.08 -4.30 -10.19
CA PRO A 20 6.50 -4.01 -10.26
C PRO A 20 7.38 -5.25 -10.42
N LEU A 21 6.95 -6.39 -9.90
CA LEU A 21 7.70 -7.65 -10.03
C LEU A 21 7.57 -8.22 -11.44
N ILE A 22 6.35 -8.17 -12.01
CA ILE A 22 6.08 -8.62 -13.38
C ILE A 22 6.80 -7.73 -14.40
N ALA A 23 6.68 -6.40 -14.26
CA ALA A 23 7.38 -5.47 -15.14
C ALA A 23 8.89 -5.65 -15.05
N HIS A 24 9.44 -5.89 -13.86
CA HIS A 24 10.88 -6.15 -13.70
C HIS A 24 11.33 -7.44 -14.37
N ALA A 25 10.52 -8.50 -14.32
CA ALA A 25 10.83 -9.75 -15.01
C ALA A 25 10.74 -9.61 -16.54
N ARG A 26 9.80 -8.81 -17.05
CA ARG A 26 9.57 -8.61 -18.48
C ARG A 26 10.51 -7.61 -19.13
N LEU A 27 11.00 -6.64 -18.36
CA LEU A 27 11.91 -5.58 -18.80
C LEU A 27 13.26 -5.72 -18.07
N ALA A 28 13.79 -6.95 -18.02
CA ALA A 28 14.95 -7.31 -17.19
C ALA A 28 16.25 -6.56 -17.56
N ASP A 29 16.36 -6.09 -18.80
CA ASP A 29 17.50 -5.31 -19.31
C ASP A 29 17.44 -3.81 -18.91
N HIS A 30 16.40 -3.42 -18.15
CA HIS A 30 16.16 -2.06 -17.72
C HIS A 30 16.14 -1.94 -16.19
N ARG A 31 16.53 -0.78 -15.67
CA ARG A 31 16.43 -0.47 -14.26
C ARG A 31 15.07 0.13 -13.98
N LEU A 32 14.24 -0.58 -13.22
CA LEU A 32 12.90 -0.13 -12.85
C LEU A 32 12.88 0.46 -11.44
N THR A 33 12.35 1.68 -11.34
CA THR A 33 11.99 2.34 -10.08
C THR A 33 10.48 2.38 -9.96
N ALA A 34 9.94 1.69 -8.96
CA ALA A 34 8.52 1.72 -8.65
C ALA A 34 8.16 3.05 -7.97
N LEU A 35 7.16 3.74 -8.49
CA LEU A 35 6.63 5.00 -7.98
C LEU A 35 5.18 4.82 -7.60
N ALA A 36 4.84 5.24 -6.39
CA ALA A 36 3.50 5.20 -5.84
C ALA A 36 3.14 6.53 -5.20
N PRO A 37 1.86 6.85 -4.95
CA PRO A 37 1.47 8.18 -4.49
C PRO A 37 2.20 8.67 -3.24
N ALA A 38 2.30 7.83 -2.21
CA ALA A 38 3.08 8.10 -1.00
C ALA A 38 4.46 7.41 -1.02
N GLY A 39 4.59 6.30 -1.75
CA GLY A 39 5.80 5.48 -1.73
C GLY A 39 5.94 4.66 -0.44
N GLY A 40 7.11 4.07 -0.23
CA GLY A 40 7.47 3.34 0.98
C GLY A 40 7.73 1.86 0.79
N VAL A 41 7.93 1.16 1.90
CA VAL A 41 8.13 -0.30 1.94
C VAL A 41 6.84 -0.95 2.44
N SER A 42 6.39 -1.99 1.73
CA SER A 42 5.26 -2.77 2.24
C SER A 42 5.68 -3.60 3.46
N LEU A 43 5.18 -3.24 4.63
CA LEU A 43 5.44 -3.98 5.87
C LEU A 43 4.67 -5.32 5.91
N ARG A 44 3.56 -5.43 5.16
CA ARG A 44 2.74 -6.64 5.05
C ARG A 44 3.40 -7.70 4.16
N TRP A 45 4.07 -7.27 3.09
CA TRP A 45 4.50 -8.13 2.00
C TRP A 45 6.02 -8.12 1.86
N GLN A 46 6.70 -9.08 2.49
CA GLN A 46 8.16 -9.14 2.56
C GLN A 46 8.87 -9.22 1.20
N ASP A 47 8.18 -9.71 0.18
CA ASP A 47 8.69 -9.86 -1.18
C ASP A 47 8.10 -8.85 -2.17
N ALA A 48 7.35 -7.85 -1.69
CA ALA A 48 6.99 -6.68 -2.49
C ALA A 48 8.20 -5.76 -2.66
N ARG A 49 8.28 -5.07 -3.81
CA ARG A 49 9.32 -4.05 -4.02
C ARG A 49 8.94 -2.79 -3.25
N SER A 50 9.94 -2.12 -2.67
CA SER A 50 9.78 -0.76 -2.17
C SER A 50 9.42 0.19 -3.32
N SER A 51 8.57 1.16 -3.04
CA SER A 51 8.24 2.24 -3.95
C SER A 51 8.79 3.57 -3.44
N THR A 52 9.01 4.51 -4.37
CA THR A 52 9.33 5.90 -4.06
C THR A 52 8.09 6.77 -4.28
N ALA A 53 7.93 7.86 -3.54
CA ALA A 53 6.82 8.78 -3.73
C ALA A 53 6.81 9.33 -5.17
N SER A 54 5.65 9.36 -5.82
CA SER A 54 5.51 9.70 -7.25
C SER A 54 5.94 11.13 -7.55
N GLU A 55 5.77 12.05 -6.59
CA GLU A 55 6.22 13.44 -6.69
C GLU A 55 7.74 13.57 -6.91
N ARG A 56 8.54 12.60 -6.46
CA ARG A 56 10.00 12.59 -6.69
C ARG A 56 10.35 12.60 -8.16
N ALA A 57 9.49 12.08 -9.03
CA ALA A 57 9.73 12.10 -10.46
C ALA A 57 9.69 13.51 -11.07
N LEU A 58 9.18 14.50 -10.33
CA LEU A 58 9.18 15.91 -10.72
C LEU A 58 10.44 16.66 -10.25
N ASP A 59 11.27 16.05 -9.39
CA ASP A 59 12.50 16.68 -8.88
C ASP A 59 13.56 16.82 -9.99
N ASP A 60 14.26 17.95 -10.05
CA ASP A 60 15.37 18.20 -10.97
C ASP A 60 16.51 17.19 -10.87
N SER A 61 16.63 16.47 -9.75
CA SER A 61 17.63 15.42 -9.56
C SER A 61 17.19 14.05 -10.08
N PHE A 62 15.88 13.83 -10.22
CA PHE A 62 15.36 12.56 -10.69
C PHE A 62 15.52 12.46 -12.21
N ARG A 63 16.04 11.32 -12.67
CA ARG A 63 16.31 11.03 -14.08
C ARG A 63 15.65 9.71 -14.45
N CYS A 64 14.97 9.68 -15.59
CA CYS A 64 14.46 8.48 -16.22
C CYS A 64 14.46 8.67 -17.74
N ASP A 65 14.53 7.56 -18.47
CA ASP A 65 14.42 7.50 -19.94
C ASP A 65 12.98 7.19 -20.39
N ALA A 66 12.18 6.61 -19.49
CA ALA A 66 10.77 6.31 -19.71
C ALA A 66 9.94 6.37 -18.41
N CYS A 67 8.69 6.79 -18.56
CA CYS A 67 7.62 6.71 -17.58
C CYS A 67 6.63 5.63 -18.03
N LEU A 68 6.45 4.60 -17.21
CA LEU A 68 5.55 3.47 -17.46
C LEU A 68 4.33 3.59 -16.52
N ILE A 69 3.20 4.05 -17.04
CA ILE A 69 1.92 4.07 -16.32
C ILE A 69 1.36 2.67 -16.38
N GLY A 70 1.19 1.98 -15.26
CA GLY A 70 0.59 0.65 -15.35
C GLY A 70 0.33 -0.07 -14.05
N GLY A 71 -0.50 -1.09 -14.18
CA GLY A 71 -1.08 -1.85 -13.07
C GLY A 71 -2.44 -1.32 -12.63
N GLY A 72 -3.36 -2.22 -12.28
CA GLY A 72 -4.60 -1.89 -11.58
C GLY A 72 -5.54 -0.92 -12.31
N ASP A 73 -6.48 -0.34 -11.56
CA ASP A 73 -7.42 0.70 -12.01
C ASP A 73 -6.90 2.10 -11.70
N VAL A 74 -5.72 2.44 -12.24
CA VAL A 74 -5.02 3.69 -11.90
C VAL A 74 -5.51 4.92 -12.68
N ILE A 75 -6.15 4.75 -13.85
CA ILE A 75 -6.71 5.87 -14.61
C ILE A 75 -8.10 6.17 -14.08
N ARG A 76 -8.14 6.94 -13.00
CA ARG A 76 -9.39 7.34 -12.35
C ARG A 76 -9.23 8.69 -11.68
N ILE A 77 -10.37 9.33 -11.49
CA ILE A 77 -10.50 10.61 -10.77
C ILE A 77 -11.54 10.42 -9.68
N GLY A 78 -11.33 11.13 -8.57
CA GLY A 78 -12.14 10.99 -7.37
C GLY A 78 -11.26 10.64 -6.17
N THR A 79 -11.92 10.34 -5.05
CA THR A 79 -11.23 9.85 -3.87
C THR A 79 -10.68 8.46 -4.12
N ALA A 80 -9.41 8.26 -3.77
CA ALA A 80 -8.86 6.96 -3.48
C ALA A 80 -9.43 6.54 -2.14
N ASP A 81 -10.37 5.59 -2.15
CA ASP A 81 -10.91 5.00 -0.92
C ASP A 81 -10.00 3.87 -0.39
N GLU A 82 -8.75 3.83 -0.87
CA GLU A 82 -7.76 2.85 -0.46
C GLU A 82 -7.41 3.04 1.01
N PRO A 83 -7.34 1.95 1.80
CA PRO A 83 -7.01 2.01 3.23
C PRO A 83 -5.75 2.78 3.58
N GLY A 84 -4.79 2.86 2.65
CA GLY A 84 -3.52 3.58 2.82
C GLY A 84 -3.66 5.11 2.80
N TYR A 85 -4.74 5.65 2.25
CA TYR A 85 -5.02 7.08 2.24
C TYR A 85 -6.23 7.32 3.15
N GLY A 86 -5.98 7.78 4.38
CA GLY A 86 -7.02 7.96 5.39
C GLY A 86 -8.19 8.83 4.88
N ALA A 87 -9.37 8.68 5.48
CA ALA A 87 -10.55 9.46 5.08
C ALA A 87 -10.35 10.98 5.23
N ASP A 88 -9.42 11.42 6.07
CA ASP A 88 -9.09 12.83 6.26
C ASP A 88 -7.80 13.25 5.54
N ASP A 89 -7.14 12.31 4.84
CA ASP A 89 -5.90 12.55 4.14
C ASP A 89 -6.15 13.29 2.81
N PRO A 90 -5.61 14.50 2.61
CA PRO A 90 -5.70 15.20 1.33
C PRO A 90 -5.15 14.37 0.16
N MET A 91 -4.21 13.46 0.40
CA MET A 91 -3.62 12.58 -0.61
C MET A 91 -4.66 11.74 -1.33
N ARG A 92 -5.77 11.38 -0.68
CA ARG A 92 -6.83 10.58 -1.31
C ARG A 92 -7.38 11.21 -2.59
N HIS A 93 -7.31 12.53 -2.73
CA HIS A 93 -7.85 13.23 -3.89
C HIS A 93 -6.82 13.42 -5.02
N VAL A 94 -5.53 13.32 -4.72
CA VAL A 94 -4.42 13.46 -5.69
C VAL A 94 -3.78 12.15 -6.06
N ALA A 95 -3.90 11.12 -5.22
CA ALA A 95 -3.12 9.90 -5.31
C ALA A 95 -3.23 9.29 -6.70
N LEU A 96 -4.45 9.05 -7.17
CA LEU A 96 -4.70 8.40 -8.45
C LEU A 96 -4.37 9.32 -9.64
N PRO A 97 -4.83 10.59 -9.70
CA PRO A 97 -4.36 11.55 -10.71
C PRO A 97 -2.83 11.67 -10.82
N SER A 98 -2.10 11.62 -9.70
CA SER A 98 -0.64 11.73 -9.69
C SER A 98 0.06 10.60 -10.47
N LEU A 99 -0.57 9.43 -10.58
CA LEU A 99 0.02 8.27 -11.24
C LEU A 99 0.02 8.36 -12.76
N TRP A 100 -0.92 9.11 -13.36
CA TRP A 100 -1.05 9.19 -14.81
C TRP A 100 -0.84 10.61 -15.35
N LEU A 101 -1.41 11.64 -14.69
CA LEU A 101 -1.07 13.03 -15.02
C LEU A 101 0.35 13.36 -14.58
N GLY A 102 0.74 12.95 -13.37
CA GLY A 102 2.09 13.17 -12.86
C GLY A 102 3.15 12.43 -13.66
N ALA A 103 2.85 11.22 -14.17
CA ALA A 103 3.73 10.52 -15.10
C ALA A 103 3.93 11.27 -16.41
N GLY A 104 2.88 11.88 -16.97
CA GLY A 104 2.98 12.73 -18.16
C GLY A 104 3.85 13.97 -17.94
N LEU A 105 3.69 14.64 -16.79
CA LEU A 105 4.52 15.79 -16.40
C LEU A 105 5.98 15.39 -16.16
N ALA A 106 6.22 14.26 -15.47
CA ALA A 106 7.55 13.73 -15.26
C ALA A 106 8.23 13.36 -16.58
N ALA A 107 7.47 12.77 -17.53
CA ALA A 107 7.98 12.44 -18.85
C ALA A 107 8.37 13.68 -19.65
N GLU A 108 7.55 14.73 -19.65
CA GLU A 108 7.86 16.00 -20.30
C GLU A 108 9.16 16.60 -19.76
N ARG A 109 9.24 16.74 -18.44
CA ARG A 109 10.38 17.33 -17.73
C ARG A 109 11.68 16.58 -17.98
N ALA A 110 11.63 15.25 -17.95
CA ALA A 110 12.81 14.40 -18.16
C ALA A 110 13.18 14.22 -19.65
N GLY A 111 12.32 14.64 -20.58
CA GLY A 111 12.44 14.26 -22.00
C GLY A 111 12.27 12.76 -22.23
N ALA A 112 11.55 12.08 -21.32
CA ALA A 112 11.38 10.64 -21.28
C ALA A 112 10.18 10.18 -22.11
N ARG A 113 10.19 8.90 -22.49
CA ARG A 113 9.04 8.26 -23.16
C ARG A 113 7.88 8.08 -22.20
N LEU A 114 6.65 8.14 -22.69
CA LEU A 114 5.45 7.89 -21.90
C LEU A 114 4.69 6.68 -22.44
N ILE A 115 4.55 5.64 -21.60
CA ILE A 115 4.07 4.32 -22.00
C ILE A 115 2.94 3.89 -21.05
N TRP A 116 1.82 3.41 -21.58
CA TRP A 116 0.73 2.83 -20.79
C TRP A 116 0.78 1.31 -20.86
N ASN A 117 1.14 0.67 -19.76
CA ASN A 117 1.18 -0.77 -19.56
C ASN A 117 -0.17 -1.28 -19.05
N ALA A 118 -1.14 -1.26 -19.96
CA ALA A 118 -2.46 -1.85 -19.80
C ALA A 118 -3.23 -1.44 -18.51
N PRO A 119 -3.22 -0.18 -18.05
CA PRO A 119 -4.02 0.20 -16.90
C PRO A 119 -5.52 0.07 -17.19
N GLY A 120 -6.29 -0.17 -16.14
CA GLY A 120 -7.74 -0.02 -16.13
C GLY A 120 -8.15 1.45 -16.01
N VAL A 121 -9.21 1.80 -16.72
CA VAL A 121 -9.83 3.13 -16.69
C VAL A 121 -11.16 3.01 -15.97
N ALA A 122 -11.13 3.34 -14.69
CA ALA A 122 -12.27 3.19 -13.79
C ALA A 122 -13.01 4.52 -13.56
N GLY A 123 -14.30 4.42 -13.25
CA GLY A 123 -15.08 5.55 -12.74
C GLY A 123 -15.89 6.34 -13.78
N SER A 124 -16.50 7.40 -13.24
CA SER A 124 -17.65 8.18 -13.73
C SER A 124 -17.48 8.86 -15.10
N VAL A 125 -18.59 9.41 -15.61
CA VAL A 125 -18.61 10.32 -16.78
C VAL A 125 -17.58 11.43 -16.60
N TRP A 126 -16.66 11.55 -17.55
CA TRP A 126 -15.65 12.60 -17.55
C TRP A 126 -16.26 13.91 -18.08
N THR A 127 -15.85 15.03 -17.48
CA THR A 127 -16.23 16.34 -18.01
C THR A 127 -15.53 16.61 -19.34
N ALA A 128 -16.08 17.49 -20.16
CA ALA A 128 -15.47 17.84 -21.44
C ALA A 128 -14.03 18.40 -21.27
N GLU A 129 -13.77 19.12 -20.18
CA GLU A 129 -12.44 19.65 -19.81
C GLU A 129 -11.45 18.51 -19.60
N LEU A 130 -11.86 17.53 -18.79
CA LEU A 130 -11.05 16.37 -18.49
C LEU A 130 -10.83 15.49 -19.73
N GLN A 131 -11.87 15.30 -20.55
CA GLN A 131 -11.75 14.57 -21.81
C GLN A 131 -10.69 15.22 -22.72
N ARG A 132 -10.69 16.55 -22.84
CA ARG A 132 -9.65 17.29 -23.57
C ARG A 132 -8.26 17.06 -22.97
N LEU A 133 -8.14 17.07 -21.65
CA LEU A 133 -6.86 16.81 -20.98
C LEU A 133 -6.35 15.38 -21.25
N VAL A 134 -7.22 14.38 -21.14
CA VAL A 134 -6.87 12.99 -21.46
C VAL A 134 -6.49 12.86 -22.93
N ALA A 135 -7.21 13.51 -23.85
CA ALA A 135 -6.86 13.52 -25.27
C ALA A 135 -5.44 14.06 -25.52
N THR A 136 -5.05 15.15 -24.84
CA THR A 136 -3.68 15.67 -24.96
C THR A 136 -2.64 14.71 -24.38
N LEU A 137 -2.94 14.01 -23.29
CA LEU A 137 -2.04 13.00 -22.73
C LEU A 137 -1.88 11.77 -23.63
N LEU A 138 -2.98 11.31 -24.25
CA LEU A 138 -2.97 10.22 -25.23
C LEU A 138 -2.11 10.61 -26.44
N ALA A 139 -2.26 11.84 -26.95
CA ALA A 139 -1.41 12.35 -28.01
C ALA A 139 0.07 12.42 -27.57
N ALA A 140 0.36 12.78 -26.33
CA ALA A 140 1.71 12.86 -25.79
C ALA A 140 2.38 11.49 -25.51
N SER A 141 1.63 10.39 -25.59
CA SER A 141 2.10 9.04 -25.25
C SER A 141 2.75 8.34 -26.45
N ASP A 142 3.87 7.66 -26.20
CA ASP A 142 4.60 6.89 -27.22
C ASP A 142 3.93 5.53 -27.48
N TYR A 143 3.28 4.95 -26.47
CA TYR A 143 2.50 3.73 -26.57
C TYR A 143 1.36 3.71 -25.57
N VAL A 144 0.16 3.34 -26.03
CA VAL A 144 -1.03 3.25 -25.19
C VAL A 144 -1.66 1.87 -25.32
N ALA A 145 -1.80 1.18 -24.19
CA ALA A 145 -2.59 -0.02 -24.08
C ALA A 145 -3.53 0.05 -22.86
N VAL A 146 -4.64 -0.68 -22.92
CA VAL A 146 -5.60 -0.87 -21.82
C VAL A 146 -5.99 -2.33 -21.72
N ARG A 147 -6.38 -2.76 -20.51
CA ARG A 147 -6.64 -4.18 -20.21
C ARG A 147 -8.04 -4.69 -20.54
N ASP A 148 -9.02 -3.81 -20.75
CA ASP A 148 -10.41 -4.18 -20.99
C ASP A 148 -11.16 -3.21 -21.94
N ARG A 149 -12.28 -3.69 -22.50
CA ARG A 149 -13.04 -2.96 -23.53
C ARG A 149 -13.72 -1.70 -22.97
N SER A 150 -14.24 -1.73 -21.76
CA SER A 150 -14.78 -0.55 -21.08
C SER A 150 -13.72 0.54 -20.99
N SER A 151 -12.49 0.18 -20.63
CA SER A 151 -11.38 1.13 -20.58
C SER A 151 -11.06 1.72 -21.95
N LEU A 152 -11.02 0.88 -22.99
CA LEU A 152 -10.83 1.32 -24.36
C LEU A 152 -11.92 2.28 -24.82
N GLN A 153 -13.18 1.96 -24.54
CA GLN A 153 -14.32 2.78 -24.93
C GLN A 153 -14.26 4.15 -24.25
N ARG A 154 -13.98 4.20 -22.94
CA ARG A 154 -13.82 5.47 -22.22
C ARG A 154 -12.73 6.35 -22.81
N LEU A 155 -11.59 5.78 -23.21
CA LEU A 155 -10.53 6.57 -23.86
C LEU A 155 -10.96 7.06 -25.26
N ARG A 156 -11.69 6.25 -26.02
CA ARG A 156 -12.25 6.64 -27.33
C ARG A 156 -13.25 7.78 -27.21
N ASP A 157 -14.04 7.81 -26.14
CA ASP A 157 -15.00 8.89 -25.88
C ASP A 157 -14.32 10.25 -25.61
N CYS A 158 -13.00 10.28 -25.43
CA CYS A 158 -12.25 11.51 -25.12
C CYS A 158 -11.59 12.15 -26.33
N THR A 159 -11.45 11.42 -27.42
CA THR A 159 -10.68 11.89 -28.57
C THR A 159 -11.34 11.47 -29.88
N ASP A 160 -11.51 12.44 -30.78
CA ASP A 160 -11.92 12.18 -32.17
C ASP A 160 -10.78 11.53 -32.99
N ALA A 161 -9.59 11.38 -32.41
CA ALA A 161 -8.33 11.18 -33.11
C ALA A 161 -7.73 9.76 -33.05
N THR A 162 -6.91 9.53 -34.07
CA THR A 162 -6.17 8.36 -34.54
C THR A 162 -5.13 7.75 -33.58
N VAL A 163 -5.11 8.10 -32.29
CA VAL A 163 -4.11 7.54 -31.37
C VAL A 163 -4.40 6.04 -31.21
N PRO A 164 -3.49 5.14 -31.65
CA PRO A 164 -3.73 3.72 -31.56
C PRO A 164 -3.68 3.29 -30.09
N VAL A 165 -4.84 2.92 -29.54
CA VAL A 165 -4.96 2.31 -28.21
C VAL A 165 -5.10 0.81 -28.38
N SER A 166 -4.12 0.06 -27.87
CA SER A 166 -4.12 -1.40 -27.91
C SER A 166 -5.00 -1.96 -26.79
N LEU A 167 -5.85 -2.94 -27.11
CA LEU A 167 -6.52 -3.77 -26.11
C LEU A 167 -5.67 -5.00 -25.87
N VAL A 168 -5.19 -5.20 -24.65
CA VAL A 168 -4.30 -6.31 -24.28
C VAL A 168 -4.82 -7.02 -23.03
N PRO A 169 -4.40 -8.26 -22.73
CA PRO A 169 -4.72 -8.90 -21.46
C PRO A 169 -4.10 -8.16 -20.27
N ASP A 170 -4.64 -8.41 -19.08
CA ASP A 170 -4.07 -7.86 -17.84
C ASP A 170 -2.66 -8.45 -17.62
N PRO A 171 -1.62 -7.61 -17.40
CA PRO A 171 -0.25 -8.08 -17.17
C PRO A 171 -0.12 -9.05 -15.99
N ILE A 172 -1.08 -9.10 -15.06
CA ILE A 172 -1.06 -10.06 -13.95
C ILE A 172 -1.03 -11.52 -14.40
N LEU A 173 -1.47 -11.82 -15.63
CA LEU A 173 -1.40 -13.17 -16.16
C LEU A 173 0.02 -13.70 -16.31
N ASP A 174 1.03 -12.82 -16.30
CA ASP A 174 2.44 -13.23 -16.28
C ASP A 174 2.92 -13.72 -14.91
N ILE A 175 2.08 -13.74 -13.88
CA ILE A 175 2.45 -14.28 -12.56
C ILE A 175 2.97 -15.72 -12.64
N ALA A 176 2.44 -16.55 -13.54
CA ALA A 176 2.88 -17.93 -13.73
C ALA A 176 4.27 -18.03 -14.38
N ARG A 177 4.68 -17.01 -15.15
CA ARG A 177 6.06 -16.87 -15.68
C ARG A 177 7.00 -16.34 -14.61
N LEU A 178 6.55 -15.34 -13.84
CA LEU A 178 7.29 -14.77 -12.72
C LEU A 178 7.59 -15.85 -11.66
N TRP A 179 6.58 -16.64 -11.28
CA TRP A 179 6.69 -17.72 -10.30
C TRP A 179 6.07 -19.01 -10.85
N PRO A 180 6.85 -19.85 -11.54
CA PRO A 180 6.37 -21.14 -12.02
C PRO A 180 5.82 -21.99 -10.87
N ARG A 181 4.72 -22.72 -11.10
CA ARG A 181 4.06 -23.59 -10.08
C ARG A 181 5.05 -24.46 -9.30
N ALA A 182 6.04 -25.03 -9.98
CA ALA A 182 7.07 -25.86 -9.34
C ALA A 182 7.86 -25.11 -8.26
N SER A 183 8.17 -23.82 -8.48
CA SER A 183 8.89 -22.97 -7.52
C SER A 183 8.06 -22.62 -6.27
N LEU A 184 6.73 -22.71 -6.36
CA LEU A 184 5.80 -22.38 -5.27
C LEU A 184 5.43 -23.59 -4.39
N THR A 185 5.75 -24.81 -4.83
CA THR A 185 5.34 -26.06 -4.17
C THR A 185 5.83 -26.15 -2.72
N GLN A 186 7.11 -25.84 -2.46
CA GLN A 186 7.66 -25.88 -1.11
C GLN A 186 7.01 -24.83 -0.21
N ARG A 187 6.72 -23.63 -0.74
CA ARG A 187 6.06 -22.56 0.01
C ARG A 187 4.63 -22.93 0.36
N PHE A 188 3.88 -23.51 -0.58
CA PHE A 188 2.54 -24.04 -0.32
C PHE A 188 2.56 -25.05 0.83
N ARG A 189 3.45 -26.05 0.79
CA ARG A 189 3.62 -27.03 1.87
C ARG A 189 3.95 -26.38 3.21
N ALA A 190 4.84 -25.39 3.22
CA ALA A 190 5.24 -24.68 4.43
C ALA A 190 4.10 -23.89 5.09
N LEU A 191 3.06 -23.46 4.35
CA LEU A 191 1.89 -22.80 4.93
C LEU A 191 1.07 -23.71 5.85
N PHE A 192 1.00 -25.01 5.53
CA PHE A 192 0.30 -26.02 6.34
C PHE A 192 1.18 -26.55 7.47
N VAL A 193 2.44 -26.87 7.18
CA VAL A 193 3.38 -27.41 8.18
C VAL A 193 3.56 -26.43 9.35
N ARG A 194 3.69 -25.12 9.08
CA ARG A 194 3.82 -24.10 10.14
C ARG A 194 2.60 -24.02 11.07
N ARG A 195 1.44 -24.52 10.63
CA ARG A 195 0.20 -24.57 11.42
C ARG A 195 -0.05 -25.96 12.04
N GLY A 196 0.90 -26.89 11.91
CA GLY A 196 0.73 -28.27 12.38
C GLY A 196 -0.35 -29.04 11.60
N GLN A 197 -0.69 -28.58 10.39
CA GLN A 197 -1.71 -29.19 9.55
C GLN A 197 -1.08 -30.09 8.47
N PRO A 198 -1.73 -31.21 8.11
CA PRO A 198 -1.30 -31.99 6.96
C PRO A 198 -1.47 -31.17 5.67
N VAL A 199 -0.52 -31.35 4.73
CA VAL A 199 -0.64 -30.74 3.40
C VAL A 199 -1.78 -31.44 2.65
N PRO A 200 -2.79 -30.72 2.16
CA PRO A 200 -3.90 -31.34 1.46
C PRO A 200 -3.45 -31.85 0.09
N ALA A 201 -4.03 -32.96 -0.36
CA ALA A 201 -3.84 -33.44 -1.74
C ALA A 201 -4.56 -32.55 -2.76
N ARG A 202 -5.67 -31.93 -2.37
CA ARG A 202 -6.52 -31.07 -3.19
C ARG A 202 -7.02 -29.91 -2.34
N SER A 203 -7.12 -28.71 -2.92
CA SER A 203 -7.63 -27.53 -2.21
C SER A 203 -8.41 -26.60 -3.13
N VAL A 204 -9.35 -25.84 -2.58
CA VAL A 204 -10.08 -24.78 -3.31
C VAL A 204 -9.83 -23.47 -2.59
N VAL A 205 -9.45 -22.43 -3.33
CA VAL A 205 -9.28 -21.09 -2.75
C VAL A 205 -10.61 -20.36 -2.83
N VAL A 206 -11.05 -19.83 -1.69
CA VAL A 206 -12.24 -19.00 -1.59
C VAL A 206 -11.84 -17.62 -1.09
N HIS A 207 -11.98 -16.61 -1.93
CA HIS A 207 -11.76 -15.22 -1.56
C HIS A 207 -12.98 -14.68 -0.81
N ILE A 208 -12.74 -14.24 0.42
CA ILE A 208 -13.76 -13.72 1.34
C ILE A 208 -13.74 -12.20 1.28
N ASP A 209 -14.92 -11.63 1.06
CA ASP A 209 -15.16 -10.20 0.91
C ASP A 209 -16.52 -9.86 1.55
N ASP A 210 -16.62 -8.70 2.19
CA ASP A 210 -17.81 -8.27 2.93
C ASP A 210 -18.97 -7.81 2.02
N ARG A 211 -18.66 -7.54 0.76
CA ARG A 211 -19.63 -7.20 -0.30
C ARG A 211 -20.67 -8.28 -0.56
N ALA A 212 -20.45 -9.48 -0.04
CA ALA A 212 -21.38 -10.59 -0.18
C ALA A 212 -22.74 -10.32 0.50
N GLY A 213 -22.79 -9.48 1.54
CA GLY A 213 -24.04 -9.19 2.27
C GLY A 213 -24.67 -10.41 2.96
N ILE A 214 -23.95 -11.53 3.07
CA ILE A 214 -24.40 -12.77 3.68
C ILE A 214 -23.77 -12.97 5.07
N SER A 215 -24.45 -13.72 5.94
CA SER A 215 -23.90 -14.05 7.26
C SER A 215 -22.69 -14.97 7.15
N ALA A 216 -21.79 -14.91 8.13
CA ALA A 216 -20.60 -15.77 8.18
C ALA A 216 -20.95 -17.27 8.16
N ALA A 217 -22.02 -17.67 8.85
CA ALA A 217 -22.50 -19.06 8.86
C ALA A 217 -22.99 -19.50 7.46
N ALA A 218 -23.79 -18.66 6.78
CA ALA A 218 -24.25 -18.95 5.42
C ALA A 218 -23.06 -19.01 4.44
N LEU A 219 -22.09 -18.10 4.56
CA LEU A 219 -20.88 -18.14 3.74
C LEU A 219 -20.03 -19.40 4.01
N ALA A 220 -19.93 -19.85 5.27
CA ALA A 220 -19.25 -21.10 5.59
C ALA A 220 -19.92 -22.31 4.92
N GLU A 221 -21.24 -22.36 4.85
CA GLU A 221 -21.96 -23.39 4.07
C GLU A 221 -21.61 -23.32 2.58
N ARG A 222 -21.53 -22.12 1.99
CA ARG A 222 -21.14 -21.94 0.58
C ARG A 222 -19.69 -22.35 0.31
N VAL A 223 -18.77 -22.03 1.22
CA VAL A 223 -17.38 -22.50 1.17
C VAL A 223 -17.32 -24.04 1.14
N MET A 224 -18.09 -24.70 2.02
CA MET A 224 -18.15 -26.16 2.05
C MET A 224 -18.71 -26.75 0.76
N GLN A 225 -19.76 -26.13 0.20
CA GLN A 225 -20.35 -26.54 -1.07
C GLN A 225 -19.35 -26.40 -2.23
N ALA A 226 -18.56 -25.32 -2.26
CA ALA A 226 -17.55 -25.10 -3.31
C ALA A 226 -16.38 -26.11 -3.21
N ALA A 227 -15.99 -26.51 -2.00
CA ALA A 227 -14.88 -27.43 -1.78
C ALA A 227 -15.27 -28.92 -1.96
N ALA A 228 -16.55 -29.26 -1.79
CA ALA A 228 -17.03 -30.64 -1.81
C ALA A 228 -16.77 -31.41 -3.12
N PRO A 229 -17.01 -30.86 -4.34
CA PRO A 229 -16.76 -31.57 -5.60
C PRO A 229 -15.29 -31.96 -5.78
N ALA A 230 -14.37 -31.10 -5.34
CA ALA A 230 -12.94 -31.37 -5.38
C ALA A 230 -12.49 -32.33 -4.25
N ARG A 231 -13.36 -32.68 -3.29
CA ARG A 231 -12.96 -33.30 -2.02
C ARG A 231 -11.74 -32.59 -1.42
N GLY A 232 -11.70 -31.26 -1.62
CA GLY A 232 -10.55 -30.43 -1.34
C GLY A 232 -10.68 -29.73 -0.01
N LEU A 233 -9.54 -29.37 0.57
CA LEU A 233 -9.50 -28.52 1.77
C LEU A 233 -9.75 -27.05 1.38
N PRO A 234 -10.66 -26.33 2.06
CA PRO A 234 -10.86 -24.90 1.80
C PRO A 234 -9.65 -24.05 2.23
N ILE A 235 -9.25 -23.13 1.37
CA ILE A 235 -8.29 -22.06 1.70
C ILE A 235 -9.06 -20.74 1.67
N LEU A 236 -9.26 -20.13 2.83
CA LEU A 236 -9.91 -18.83 2.97
C LEU A 236 -8.87 -17.73 2.76
N LEU A 237 -9.07 -16.92 1.73
CA LEU A 237 -8.22 -15.77 1.42
C LEU A 237 -8.98 -14.48 1.71
N ALA A 238 -8.46 -13.62 2.58
CA ALA A 238 -9.06 -12.30 2.84
C ALA A 238 -8.32 -11.22 2.05
N GLY A 239 -9.05 -10.37 1.33
CA GLY A 239 -8.48 -9.25 0.56
C GLY A 239 -7.81 -8.21 1.48
N ASP A 240 -8.51 -7.81 2.53
CA ASP A 240 -7.97 -7.01 3.63
C ASP A 240 -7.90 -7.80 4.95
N THR A 241 -6.83 -7.61 5.71
CA THR A 241 -6.59 -8.38 6.93
C THR A 241 -7.36 -7.82 8.14
N ASP A 242 -7.29 -6.50 8.29
CA ASP A 242 -7.64 -5.80 9.53
C ASP A 242 -8.94 -5.01 9.40
N ARG A 243 -9.67 -5.18 8.29
CA ARG A 243 -11.01 -4.62 8.11
C ARG A 243 -12.03 -5.74 7.92
N ASN A 244 -13.12 -5.41 7.24
CA ASN A 244 -14.31 -6.22 7.18
C ASN A 244 -14.07 -7.58 6.54
N ALA A 245 -13.24 -7.68 5.50
CA ALA A 245 -12.97 -8.95 4.83
C ALA A 245 -12.22 -9.92 5.76
N GLY A 246 -11.20 -9.43 6.48
CA GLY A 246 -10.45 -10.24 7.44
C GLY A 246 -11.26 -10.63 8.68
N ILE A 247 -12.11 -9.72 9.18
CA ILE A 247 -13.06 -10.03 10.26
C ILE A 247 -14.04 -11.11 9.81
N LEU A 248 -14.61 -10.97 8.62
CA LEU A 248 -15.54 -11.93 8.04
C LEU A 248 -14.85 -13.28 7.81
N ALA A 249 -13.64 -13.30 7.27
CA ALA A 249 -12.89 -14.53 7.02
C ALA A 249 -12.60 -15.30 8.33
N ARG A 250 -12.28 -14.60 9.43
CA ARG A 250 -12.14 -15.20 10.76
C ARG A 250 -13.46 -15.74 11.30
N ALA A 251 -14.57 -15.03 11.09
CA ALA A 251 -15.91 -15.51 11.49
C ALA A 251 -16.35 -16.75 10.70
N VAL A 252 -16.08 -16.78 9.38
CA VAL A 252 -16.30 -17.94 8.51
C VAL A 252 -15.43 -19.11 8.95
N SER A 253 -14.14 -18.86 9.19
CA SER A 253 -13.18 -19.84 9.71
C SER A 253 -13.67 -20.51 10.99
N ALA A 254 -14.16 -19.73 11.96
CA ALA A 254 -14.72 -20.24 13.21
C ALA A 254 -16.00 -21.09 13.02
N SER A 255 -16.71 -20.93 11.91
CA SER A 255 -17.95 -21.64 11.60
C SER A 255 -17.73 -22.91 10.75
N LEU A 256 -16.53 -23.13 10.21
CA LEU A 256 -16.25 -24.29 9.36
C LEU A 256 -16.05 -25.57 10.19
N PRO A 257 -16.75 -26.67 9.86
CA PRO A 257 -16.64 -27.93 10.62
C PRO A 257 -15.45 -28.80 10.19
N VAL A 258 -14.59 -28.33 9.28
CA VAL A 258 -13.49 -29.09 8.69
C VAL A 258 -12.15 -28.37 8.83
N PRO A 259 -11.02 -29.09 8.79
CA PRO A 259 -9.71 -28.48 8.63
C PRO A 259 -9.67 -27.59 7.39
N HIS A 260 -9.09 -26.41 7.53
CA HIS A 260 -8.97 -25.41 6.48
C HIS A 260 -7.75 -24.51 6.74
N LEU A 261 -7.34 -23.76 5.71
CA LEU A 261 -6.29 -22.77 5.81
C LEU A 261 -6.91 -21.37 5.81
N LEU A 262 -6.73 -20.60 6.89
CA LEU A 262 -7.04 -19.17 6.89
C LEU A 262 -5.79 -18.37 6.52
N LEU A 263 -5.82 -17.69 5.38
CA LEU A 263 -4.79 -16.80 4.87
C LEU A 263 -5.30 -15.35 4.91
N ASP A 264 -5.56 -14.84 6.11
CA ASP A 264 -5.91 -13.43 6.34
C ASP A 264 -4.67 -12.55 6.55
N ARG A 265 -3.55 -13.11 7.01
CA ARG A 265 -2.23 -12.43 7.20
C ARG A 265 -1.11 -13.10 6.41
N PRO A 266 -1.16 -13.13 5.06
CA PRO A 266 -0.01 -13.59 4.29
C PRO A 266 1.21 -12.69 4.56
N SER A 267 2.38 -13.30 4.69
CA SER A 267 3.65 -12.59 4.94
C SER A 267 4.35 -12.16 3.64
N ALA A 268 3.93 -12.74 2.53
CA ALA A 268 4.56 -12.61 1.22
C ALA A 268 3.51 -12.80 0.12
N LEU A 269 3.63 -12.07 -0.99
CA LEU A 269 2.81 -12.20 -2.18
C LEU A 269 2.88 -13.64 -2.70
N ARG A 270 4.06 -14.26 -2.62
CA ARG A 270 4.24 -15.68 -2.96
C ARG A 270 3.41 -16.64 -2.10
N ASP A 271 2.97 -16.28 -0.90
CA ASP A 271 2.09 -17.14 -0.10
C ASP A 271 0.71 -17.25 -0.76
N VAL A 272 0.15 -16.12 -1.22
CA VAL A 272 -1.12 -16.08 -1.95
C VAL A 272 -0.97 -16.78 -3.30
N ALA A 273 0.10 -16.47 -4.05
CA ALA A 273 0.37 -17.12 -5.33
C ALA A 273 0.54 -18.64 -5.19
N ALA A 274 1.19 -19.14 -4.13
CA ALA A 274 1.35 -20.56 -3.89
C ALA A 274 0.01 -21.27 -3.63
N CYS A 275 -0.91 -20.64 -2.90
CA CYS A 275 -2.27 -21.15 -2.71
C CYS A 275 -3.04 -21.16 -4.02
N LEU A 276 -3.00 -20.07 -4.79
CA LEU A 276 -3.69 -19.97 -6.08
C LEU A 276 -3.13 -20.97 -7.10
N ALA A 277 -1.81 -21.16 -7.18
CA ALA A 277 -1.18 -22.10 -8.11
C ALA A 277 -1.46 -23.57 -7.77
N SER A 278 -1.62 -23.89 -6.49
CA SER A 278 -1.81 -25.27 -6.00
C SER A 278 -3.28 -25.64 -5.81
N SER A 279 -4.21 -24.72 -6.08
CA SER A 279 -5.64 -25.00 -5.97
C SER A 279 -6.18 -25.76 -7.18
N GLU A 280 -7.27 -26.48 -6.96
CA GLU A 280 -8.12 -27.11 -7.98
C GLU A 280 -9.18 -26.15 -8.52
N GLY A 281 -9.31 -24.98 -7.88
CA GLY A 281 -10.31 -23.99 -8.25
C GLY A 281 -10.22 -22.72 -7.41
N TYR A 282 -10.86 -21.67 -7.91
CA TYR A 282 -11.02 -20.38 -7.25
C TYR A 282 -12.49 -19.96 -7.22
N VAL A 283 -12.94 -19.38 -6.10
CA VAL A 283 -14.25 -18.72 -5.99
C VAL A 283 -14.11 -17.40 -5.24
N GLY A 284 -14.68 -16.32 -5.73
CA GLY A 284 -14.84 -15.09 -4.96
C GLY A 284 -15.01 -13.85 -5.83
N SER A 285 -14.96 -12.66 -5.24
CA SER A 285 -15.22 -11.38 -5.91
C SER A 285 -13.97 -10.68 -6.46
N ASP A 286 -12.77 -11.08 -6.05
CA ASP A 286 -11.54 -10.37 -6.42
C ASP A 286 -11.06 -10.76 -7.82
N ARG A 287 -11.09 -9.77 -8.74
CA ARG A 287 -10.64 -9.90 -10.14
C ARG A 287 -9.20 -10.39 -10.24
N THR A 288 -8.34 -9.86 -9.38
CA THR A 288 -6.90 -10.10 -9.38
C THR A 288 -6.57 -11.55 -9.03
N CYS A 289 -7.15 -12.06 -7.94
CA CYS A 289 -6.97 -13.44 -7.50
C CYS A 289 -7.56 -14.42 -8.51
N PHE A 290 -8.69 -14.09 -9.13
CA PHE A 290 -9.24 -14.87 -10.25
C PHE A 290 -8.25 -14.95 -11.42
N LEU A 291 -7.76 -13.81 -11.90
CA LEU A 291 -6.81 -13.76 -13.01
C LEU A 291 -5.51 -14.51 -12.68
N ALA A 292 -5.01 -14.39 -11.45
CA ALA A 292 -3.86 -15.15 -11.00
C ALA A 292 -4.13 -16.66 -10.97
N ALA A 293 -5.29 -17.13 -10.51
CA ALA A 293 -5.65 -18.54 -10.59
C ALA A 293 -5.77 -19.03 -12.05
N PHE A 294 -6.41 -18.23 -12.90
CA PHE A 294 -6.54 -18.49 -14.34
C PHE A 294 -5.18 -18.57 -15.03
N ALA A 295 -4.22 -17.73 -14.65
CA ALA A 295 -2.84 -17.76 -15.16
C ALA A 295 -2.11 -19.08 -14.87
N TYR A 296 -2.46 -19.75 -13.77
CA TYR A 296 -1.96 -21.10 -13.45
C TYR A 296 -2.76 -22.23 -14.12
N GLY A 297 -3.76 -21.90 -14.94
CA GLY A 297 -4.63 -22.83 -15.63
C GLY A 297 -5.77 -23.38 -14.77
N ASN A 298 -6.01 -22.80 -13.59
CA ASN A 298 -7.02 -23.30 -12.65
C ASN A 298 -8.41 -22.77 -13.03
N PRO A 299 -9.48 -23.59 -12.89
CA PRO A 299 -10.84 -23.09 -13.07
C PRO A 299 -11.18 -22.07 -11.99
N GLY A 300 -12.06 -21.12 -12.30
CA GLY A 300 -12.46 -20.10 -11.35
C GLY A 300 -13.84 -19.56 -11.62
N VAL A 301 -14.47 -19.04 -10.57
CA VAL A 301 -15.73 -18.31 -10.65
C VAL A 301 -15.59 -16.97 -9.93
N LEU A 302 -15.97 -15.90 -10.63
CA LEU A 302 -16.06 -14.55 -10.12
C LEU A 302 -17.49 -14.22 -9.71
N ILE A 303 -17.64 -13.75 -8.48
CA ILE A 303 -18.91 -13.31 -7.92
C ILE A 303 -18.99 -11.80 -8.05
N THR A 304 -19.90 -11.33 -8.89
CA THR A 304 -19.93 -9.92 -9.32
C THR A 304 -21.14 -9.15 -8.84
N GLY A 305 -22.16 -9.81 -8.27
CA GLY A 305 -23.43 -9.17 -7.93
C GLY A 305 -24.10 -8.61 -9.17
N ASP A 306 -24.60 -7.37 -9.07
CA ASP A 306 -25.06 -6.59 -10.23
C ASP A 306 -23.88 -6.38 -11.20
N ALA A 307 -23.96 -7.03 -12.36
CA ALA A 307 -22.85 -7.17 -13.30
C ALA A 307 -22.21 -5.81 -13.65
N THR A 308 -21.02 -5.57 -13.09
CA THR A 308 -20.17 -4.44 -13.46
C THR A 308 -19.66 -4.59 -14.89
N SER A 309 -19.50 -3.50 -15.64
CA SER A 309 -19.06 -3.55 -17.04
C SER A 309 -17.72 -4.28 -17.24
N TRP A 310 -16.80 -4.16 -16.27
CA TRP A 310 -15.50 -4.85 -16.32
C TRP A 310 -15.63 -6.38 -16.25
N ALA A 311 -16.66 -6.90 -15.57
CA ALA A 311 -16.88 -8.34 -15.44
C ALA A 311 -17.34 -8.94 -16.77
N ALA A 312 -18.28 -8.27 -17.44
CA ALA A 312 -18.73 -8.64 -18.77
C ALA A 312 -17.57 -8.59 -19.77
N ASP A 313 -16.76 -7.52 -19.72
CA ASP A 313 -15.57 -7.42 -20.58
C ASP A 313 -14.58 -8.55 -20.36
N LEU A 314 -14.37 -8.97 -19.10
CA LEU A 314 -13.48 -10.07 -18.75
C LEU A 314 -13.94 -11.38 -19.38
N ALA A 315 -15.23 -11.73 -19.18
CA ALA A 315 -15.80 -12.96 -19.74
C ALA A 315 -15.74 -12.97 -21.27
N ASP A 316 -16.08 -11.84 -21.90
CA ASP A 316 -16.02 -11.67 -23.35
C ASP A 316 -14.59 -11.75 -23.91
N GLN A 317 -13.63 -11.12 -23.21
CA GLN A 317 -12.23 -11.05 -23.64
C GLN A 317 -11.57 -12.42 -23.69
N TYR A 318 -11.90 -13.30 -22.75
CA TYR A 318 -11.38 -14.67 -22.70
C TYR A 318 -12.33 -15.70 -23.35
N GLY A 319 -13.54 -15.30 -23.77
CA GLY A 319 -14.53 -16.22 -24.33
C GLY A 319 -15.05 -17.24 -23.31
N LEU A 320 -15.17 -16.82 -22.04
CA LEU A 320 -15.51 -17.68 -20.91
C LEU A 320 -16.73 -17.12 -20.16
N PRO A 321 -17.96 -17.20 -20.72
CA PRO A 321 -19.16 -16.63 -20.09
C PRO A 321 -19.50 -17.27 -18.74
N ASP A 322 -19.16 -18.54 -18.55
CA ASP A 322 -19.51 -19.32 -17.35
C ASP A 322 -18.64 -19.01 -16.11
N ILE A 323 -17.64 -18.13 -16.24
CA ILE A 323 -16.80 -17.71 -15.10
C ILE A 323 -17.52 -16.69 -14.21
N LEU A 324 -18.62 -16.09 -14.68
CA LEU A 324 -19.34 -15.08 -13.92
C LEU A 324 -20.50 -15.69 -13.15
N CYS A 325 -20.71 -15.18 -11.95
CA CYS A 325 -21.77 -15.59 -11.06
C CYS A 325 -22.36 -14.39 -10.35
N GLY A 326 -23.69 -14.27 -10.35
CA GLY A 326 -24.38 -13.16 -9.68
C GLY A 326 -24.41 -13.30 -8.16
N ASP A 327 -24.41 -14.54 -7.64
CA ASP A 327 -24.63 -14.83 -6.23
C ASP A 327 -23.77 -16.00 -5.73
N TRP A 328 -23.35 -15.95 -4.46
CA TRP A 328 -22.62 -17.03 -3.79
C TRP A 328 -23.33 -18.39 -3.83
N ALA A 329 -24.66 -18.41 -3.95
CA ALA A 329 -25.47 -19.62 -4.00
C ALA A 329 -25.19 -20.48 -5.24
N ASP A 330 -24.91 -19.85 -6.37
CA ASP A 330 -24.70 -20.53 -7.65
C ASP A 330 -23.22 -20.88 -7.88
N ALA A 331 -22.30 -20.25 -7.13
CA ALA A 331 -20.87 -20.38 -7.33
C ALA A 331 -20.35 -21.84 -7.26
N PRO A 332 -20.82 -22.72 -6.34
CA PRO A 332 -20.38 -24.11 -6.32
C PRO A 332 -20.74 -24.90 -7.60
N ALA A 333 -21.97 -24.73 -8.10
CA ALA A 333 -22.43 -25.40 -9.31
C ALA A 333 -21.69 -24.88 -10.54
N ARG A 334 -21.46 -23.56 -10.61
CA ARG A 334 -20.66 -22.93 -11.67
C ARG A 334 -19.22 -23.43 -11.66
N LEU A 335 -18.57 -23.51 -10.49
CA LEU A 335 -17.19 -23.99 -10.38
C LEU A 335 -17.07 -25.43 -10.89
N ALA A 336 -18.03 -26.29 -10.53
CA ALA A 336 -18.05 -27.66 -11.01
C ALA A 336 -18.16 -27.73 -12.54
N ALA A 337 -19.03 -26.90 -13.14
CA ALA A 337 -19.21 -26.85 -14.59
C ALA A 337 -17.95 -26.38 -15.32
N VAL A 338 -17.33 -25.27 -14.89
CA VAL A 338 -16.09 -24.76 -15.52
C VAL A 338 -14.87 -25.66 -15.29
N GLY A 339 -14.93 -26.53 -14.28
CA GLY A 339 -13.90 -27.54 -14.01
C GLY A 339 -13.99 -28.79 -14.90
N HIS A 340 -15.12 -29.04 -15.57
CA HIS A 340 -15.29 -30.25 -16.40
C HIS A 340 -14.67 -30.13 -17.79
N ASP A 341 -14.71 -28.94 -18.39
CA ASP A 341 -14.13 -28.67 -19.71
C ASP A 341 -12.97 -27.66 -19.60
N GLU A 342 -11.76 -28.16 -19.74
CA GLU A 342 -10.55 -27.35 -19.65
C GLU A 342 -10.15 -26.73 -20.99
N ALA A 343 -10.66 -27.25 -22.11
CA ALA A 343 -10.17 -26.88 -23.44
C ALA A 343 -10.38 -25.38 -23.76
N PRO A 344 -11.56 -24.77 -23.50
CA PRO A 344 -11.75 -23.34 -23.68
C PRO A 344 -10.80 -22.50 -22.84
N ARG A 345 -10.60 -22.91 -21.57
CA ARG A 345 -9.71 -22.20 -20.62
C ARG A 345 -8.25 -22.24 -21.06
N ILE A 346 -7.77 -23.40 -21.49
CA ILE A 346 -6.40 -23.58 -21.99
C ILE A 346 -6.18 -22.74 -23.25
N ALA A 347 -7.12 -22.76 -24.20
CA ALA A 347 -7.04 -21.96 -25.42
C ALA A 347 -7.04 -20.46 -25.13
N ALA A 348 -7.92 -19.99 -24.24
CA ALA A 348 -7.99 -18.60 -23.82
C ALA A 348 -6.70 -18.13 -23.13
N LEU A 349 -6.14 -18.97 -22.24
CA LEU A 349 -4.88 -18.67 -21.56
C LEU A 349 -3.70 -18.57 -22.55
N ALA A 350 -3.61 -19.50 -23.50
CA ALA A 350 -2.56 -19.48 -24.53
C ALA A 350 -2.65 -18.21 -25.38
N ALA A 351 -3.84 -17.87 -25.87
CA ALA A 351 -4.07 -16.64 -26.62
C ALA A 351 -3.73 -15.38 -25.82
N ALA A 352 -4.06 -15.35 -24.52
CA ALA A 352 -3.70 -14.24 -23.64
C ALA A 352 -2.18 -14.14 -23.43
N GLN A 353 -1.47 -15.27 -23.31
CA GLN A 353 -0.02 -15.29 -23.17
C GLN A 353 0.69 -14.78 -24.43
N ASP A 354 0.23 -15.17 -25.62
CA ASP A 354 0.77 -14.69 -26.91
C ASP A 354 0.53 -13.18 -27.08
N ALA A 355 -0.65 -12.70 -26.70
CA ALA A 355 -0.98 -11.28 -26.73
C ALA A 355 -0.12 -10.46 -25.74
N LEU A 356 0.17 -11.01 -24.56
CA LEU A 356 1.10 -10.39 -23.60
C LEU A 356 2.53 -10.37 -24.12
N ASP A 357 3.01 -11.44 -24.74
CA ASP A 357 4.35 -11.46 -25.35
C ASP A 357 4.46 -10.39 -26.45
N THR A 358 3.41 -10.22 -27.26
CA THR A 358 3.33 -9.14 -28.26
C THR A 358 3.32 -7.75 -27.61
N HIS A 359 2.56 -7.58 -26.53
CA HIS A 359 2.47 -6.31 -25.79
C HIS A 359 3.82 -5.90 -25.19
N TRP A 360 4.51 -6.81 -24.52
CA TRP A 360 5.84 -6.53 -23.95
C TRP A 360 6.89 -6.27 -25.03
N ALA A 361 6.82 -6.99 -26.17
CA ALA A 361 7.68 -6.69 -27.32
C ALA A 361 7.41 -5.30 -27.91
N ALA A 362 6.16 -4.83 -27.92
CA ALA A 362 5.83 -3.47 -28.34
C ALA A 362 6.40 -2.41 -27.38
N ILE A 363 6.33 -2.65 -26.06
CA ILE A 363 6.96 -1.78 -25.05
C ILE A 363 8.49 -1.71 -25.27
N GLU A 364 9.16 -2.86 -25.43
CA GLU A 364 10.60 -2.90 -25.73
C GLU A 364 10.94 -2.20 -27.04
N GLY A 365 10.10 -2.35 -28.08
CA GLY A 365 10.25 -1.64 -29.34
C GLY A 365 10.22 -0.12 -29.18
N VAL A 366 9.33 0.40 -28.33
CA VAL A 366 9.23 1.83 -28.01
C VAL A 366 10.45 2.30 -27.23
N LEU A 367 10.93 1.50 -26.26
CA LEU A 367 12.14 1.80 -25.50
C LEU A 367 13.39 1.83 -26.39
N ALA A 368 13.50 0.89 -27.35
CA ALA A 368 14.62 0.81 -28.28
C ALA A 368 14.60 1.87 -29.39
N ALA A 369 13.42 2.40 -29.75
CA ALA A 369 13.29 3.39 -30.81
C ALA A 369 14.00 4.71 -30.47
N PRO A 370 14.57 5.44 -31.44
CA PRO A 370 15.13 6.76 -31.20
C PRO A 370 14.06 7.73 -30.67
N PRO A 371 14.42 8.72 -29.83
CA PRO A 371 13.47 9.73 -29.36
C PRO A 371 12.76 10.42 -30.53
N ASP A 372 11.44 10.57 -30.44
CA ASP A 372 10.62 11.27 -31.42
C ASP A 372 10.42 12.74 -30.98
N PRO A 373 10.99 13.73 -31.70
CA PRO A 373 10.82 15.14 -31.37
C PRO A 373 9.36 15.61 -31.40
N SER A 374 8.52 14.99 -32.23
CA SER A 374 7.10 15.33 -32.30
C SER A 374 6.36 14.92 -31.02
N ARG A 375 6.70 13.76 -30.44
CA ARG A 375 6.18 13.31 -29.15
C ARG A 375 6.62 14.22 -28.02
N GLN A 376 7.87 14.69 -28.05
CA GLN A 376 8.35 15.65 -27.06
C GLN A 376 7.57 16.98 -27.14
N ALA A 377 7.27 17.48 -28.33
CA ALA A 377 6.44 18.68 -28.50
C ALA A 377 5.01 18.46 -27.95
N GLN A 378 4.40 17.30 -28.21
CA GLN A 378 3.09 16.93 -27.69
C GLN A 378 3.08 16.81 -26.16
N ARG A 379 4.15 16.30 -25.55
CA ARG A 379 4.33 16.31 -24.09
C ARG A 379 4.37 17.74 -23.54
N ALA A 380 5.08 18.66 -24.19
CA ALA A 380 5.10 20.06 -23.80
C ALA A 380 3.73 20.74 -23.95
N ASP A 381 2.94 20.37 -24.99
CA ASP A 381 1.54 20.80 -25.13
C ASP A 381 0.66 20.27 -23.99
N PHE A 382 0.82 18.99 -23.62
CA PHE A 382 0.12 18.41 -22.47
C PHE A 382 0.46 19.16 -21.18
N ALA A 383 1.75 19.43 -20.89
CA ALA A 383 2.16 20.16 -19.70
C ALA A 383 1.57 21.58 -19.66
N ARG A 384 1.50 22.27 -20.82
CA ARG A 384 0.80 23.56 -20.95
C ARG A 384 -0.69 23.44 -20.69
N ALA A 385 -1.34 22.39 -21.18
CA ALA A 385 -2.77 22.14 -20.94
C ALA A 385 -3.06 21.91 -19.46
N VAL A 386 -2.23 21.13 -18.75
CA VAL A 386 -2.32 20.95 -17.29
C VAL A 386 -2.15 22.29 -16.57
N ALA A 387 -1.16 23.09 -16.96
CA ALA A 387 -0.92 24.40 -16.35
C ALA A 387 -2.08 25.38 -16.60
N ALA A 388 -2.63 25.39 -17.81
CA ALA A 388 -3.77 26.23 -18.19
C ALA A 388 -5.05 25.81 -17.46
N ASP A 389 -5.33 24.51 -17.34
CA ASP A 389 -6.45 24.02 -16.56
C ASP A 389 -6.30 24.39 -15.08
N ASN A 390 -5.10 24.25 -14.51
CA ASN A 390 -4.82 24.71 -13.16
C ASN A 390 -5.10 26.20 -12.96
N ALA A 391 -4.66 27.04 -13.90
CA ALA A 391 -4.83 28.49 -13.84
C ALA A 391 -6.28 28.93 -14.05
N ALA A 392 -6.97 28.36 -15.04
CA ALA A 392 -8.34 28.71 -15.40
C ALA A 392 -9.35 28.20 -14.38
N SER A 393 -9.14 26.98 -13.90
CA SER A 393 -10.14 26.29 -13.10
C SER A 393 -10.09 26.76 -11.63
N ARG A 394 -8.97 27.31 -11.11
CA ARG A 394 -8.69 27.44 -9.65
C ARG A 394 -8.88 26.10 -8.90
N SER A 395 -8.82 24.96 -9.58
CA SER A 395 -9.70 23.85 -9.16
C SER A 395 -9.35 22.44 -9.62
N TRP A 396 -8.10 22.03 -9.48
CA TRP A 396 -7.89 20.75 -8.78
C TRP A 396 -6.85 20.96 -7.69
N VAL A 397 -5.64 21.46 -8.00
CA VAL A 397 -4.61 21.78 -6.99
C VAL A 397 -5.09 22.77 -5.92
N ALA A 398 -5.76 23.88 -6.30
CA ALA A 398 -6.34 24.81 -5.33
C ALA A 398 -7.65 24.30 -4.69
N ARG A 399 -8.38 23.36 -5.33
CA ARG A 399 -9.48 22.62 -4.67
C ARG A 399 -8.93 21.67 -3.60
N LEU A 400 -7.79 21.05 -3.85
CA LEU A 400 -7.05 20.17 -2.94
C LEU A 400 -6.46 20.94 -1.76
N ALA A 401 -5.78 22.06 -2.03
CA ALA A 401 -5.30 22.98 -1.00
C ALA A 401 -6.46 23.57 -0.19
N GLY A 402 -7.58 23.95 -0.83
CA GLY A 402 -8.79 24.44 -0.15
C GLY A 402 -9.59 23.38 0.61
N MET A 403 -9.55 22.11 0.21
CA MET A 403 -10.16 20.98 0.94
C MET A 403 -9.34 20.62 2.18
N ALA A 404 -8.01 20.61 2.06
CA ALA A 404 -7.12 20.46 3.19
C ALA A 404 -7.22 21.63 4.19
N ALA A 405 -7.32 22.87 3.70
CA ALA A 405 -7.53 24.06 4.55
C ALA A 405 -8.88 24.05 5.29
N ARG A 406 -9.93 23.47 4.71
CA ARG A 406 -11.25 23.31 5.36
C ARG A 406 -11.30 22.17 6.37
N SER A 407 -10.55 21.09 6.13
CA SER A 407 -10.35 20.01 7.11
C SER A 407 -9.53 20.51 8.32
N ALA A 408 -8.50 21.32 8.04
CA ALA A 408 -7.66 22.01 9.03
C ALA A 408 -8.40 23.07 9.87
N ALA A 409 -9.48 23.65 9.35
CA ALA A 409 -10.28 24.62 10.10
C ALA A 409 -11.14 23.97 11.22
N GLY A 410 -11.30 22.64 11.20
CA GLY A 410 -12.02 21.87 12.21
C GLY A 410 -11.15 21.16 13.25
N THR A 411 -9.82 21.09 13.04
CA THR A 411 -8.87 20.43 13.95
C THR A 411 -7.63 21.29 14.13
N ARG A 412 -7.25 21.59 15.38
CA ARG A 412 -6.06 22.40 15.67
C ARG A 412 -4.79 21.66 15.20
N ALA A 413 -4.10 22.33 14.27
CA ALA A 413 -2.82 22.00 13.63
C ALA A 413 -2.89 21.00 12.46
N ALA A 414 -2.56 21.47 11.25
CA ALA A 414 -2.54 20.71 10.01
C ALA A 414 -1.14 20.66 9.38
N PRO A 415 -0.77 19.58 8.68
CA PRO A 415 0.33 19.55 7.73
C PRO A 415 -0.08 20.19 6.38
N SER A 416 0.85 20.87 5.72
CA SER A 416 0.62 21.71 4.53
C SER A 416 0.59 20.96 3.20
N VAL A 417 -0.41 21.23 2.36
CA VAL A 417 -0.55 20.82 0.94
C VAL A 417 0.26 21.74 0.02
N ASN A 418 1.54 21.98 0.32
CA ASN A 418 2.35 22.96 -0.43
C ASN A 418 3.10 22.38 -1.63
N LEU A 419 3.38 21.07 -1.71
CA LEU A 419 4.31 20.52 -2.71
C LEU A 419 3.81 20.59 -4.17
N LEU A 420 2.50 20.40 -4.42
CA LEU A 420 1.94 20.49 -5.78
C LEU A 420 1.76 21.94 -6.28
N GLU A 421 1.45 22.89 -5.39
CA GLU A 421 1.46 24.32 -5.73
C GLU A 421 2.89 24.82 -5.94
N THR A 422 3.85 24.36 -5.12
CA THR A 422 5.26 24.79 -5.19
C THR A 422 5.96 24.25 -6.43
N ASN A 423 5.66 23.02 -6.88
CA ASN A 423 6.29 22.45 -8.07
C ASN A 423 5.77 23.05 -9.40
N LEU A 424 4.52 23.51 -9.45
CA LEU A 424 3.99 24.23 -10.63
C LEU A 424 4.36 25.73 -10.64
N LEU A 425 4.62 26.33 -9.48
CA LEU A 425 5.17 27.68 -9.35
C LEU A 425 6.72 27.73 -9.39
N GLY A 426 7.38 26.56 -9.33
CA GLY A 426 8.83 26.37 -9.23
C GLY A 426 9.65 26.71 -10.49
N LEU A 427 9.01 27.16 -11.59
CA LEU A 427 9.71 27.71 -12.75
C LEU A 427 10.37 29.08 -12.50
N ARG A 428 10.28 29.62 -11.27
CA ARG A 428 11.21 30.63 -10.75
C ARG A 428 11.61 30.24 -9.32
N GLY A 429 12.89 29.91 -9.17
CA GLY A 429 13.44 29.20 -8.02
C GLY A 429 13.11 29.79 -6.65
N MET A 430 12.64 28.93 -5.76
CA MET A 430 12.78 28.95 -4.29
C MET A 430 12.55 27.52 -3.76
N ARG A 431 13.17 27.17 -2.63
CA ARG A 431 13.29 25.82 -2.04
C ARG A 431 12.22 25.48 -0.97
N ASP A 432 11.98 24.17 -0.82
CA ASP A 432 11.42 23.36 0.29
C ASP A 432 9.91 23.50 0.61
N HIS A 433 9.13 22.46 0.99
CA HIS A 433 9.19 21.71 2.26
C HIS A 433 8.45 20.35 2.27
N VAL A 434 9.14 19.32 2.80
CA VAL A 434 8.67 18.43 3.88
C VAL A 434 9.24 19.02 5.18
N GLY A 435 8.43 19.20 6.23
CA GLY A 435 8.84 19.95 7.42
C GLY A 435 9.79 19.21 8.35
N ARG A 436 11.06 19.10 7.99
CA ARG A 436 12.17 18.82 8.92
C ARG A 436 12.66 20.16 9.46
N GLN A 437 12.18 20.60 10.62
CA GLN A 437 12.69 21.83 11.25
C GLN A 437 13.85 21.48 12.19
N GLY A 438 15.04 21.30 11.60
CA GLY A 438 16.22 20.83 12.33
C GLY A 438 16.08 19.37 12.77
N ASP A 439 16.18 19.13 14.08
CA ASP A 439 16.43 17.81 14.67
C ASP A 439 15.14 17.08 15.06
N ARG A 440 13.97 17.38 14.49
CA ARG A 440 12.67 16.95 15.02
C ARG A 440 11.81 16.25 13.95
N LEU A 441 11.18 15.13 14.33
CA LEU A 441 10.22 14.37 13.52
C LEU A 441 8.87 14.28 14.25
N ALA A 442 7.78 14.77 13.66
CA ALA A 442 6.42 14.63 14.21
C ALA A 442 5.64 13.47 13.54
N LEU A 443 4.90 12.69 14.33
CA LEU A 443 4.07 11.56 13.88
C LEU A 443 2.64 11.74 14.35
N HIS A 444 1.65 11.44 13.51
CA HIS A 444 0.23 11.45 13.85
C HIS A 444 -0.40 10.09 13.54
N PRO A 445 -1.02 9.39 14.52
CA PRO A 445 -1.67 8.12 14.25
C PRO A 445 -3.12 8.29 13.74
N PRO A 446 -3.61 7.37 12.90
CA PRO A 446 -5.02 7.35 12.51
C PRO A 446 -5.93 6.85 13.65
N PRO A 447 -7.22 7.20 13.66
CA PRO A 447 -8.16 6.69 14.64
C PRO A 447 -8.33 5.15 14.49
N GLY A 448 -7.82 4.38 15.46
CA GLY A 448 -8.14 2.95 15.60
C GLY A 448 -7.06 1.94 15.24
N GLY A 449 -5.78 2.32 15.07
CA GLY A 449 -4.75 1.36 14.68
C GLY A 449 -3.35 1.67 15.17
N VAL A 450 -2.56 0.59 15.25
CA VAL A 450 -1.13 0.58 15.53
C VAL A 450 -0.40 1.46 14.54
N THR A 451 0.47 2.32 15.04
CA THR A 451 1.34 3.17 14.21
C THR A 451 2.70 2.48 14.12
N GLU A 452 3.15 2.25 12.89
CA GLU A 452 4.55 1.93 12.61
C GLU A 452 5.15 3.07 11.79
N ALA A 453 6.22 3.69 12.29
CA ALA A 453 6.90 4.81 11.65
C ALA A 453 8.39 4.55 11.58
N VAL A 454 9.00 4.80 10.42
CA VAL A 454 10.40 4.49 10.15
C VAL A 454 11.20 5.78 9.97
N LEU A 455 12.32 5.90 10.69
CA LEU A 455 13.32 6.96 10.53
C LEU A 455 14.52 6.43 9.76
N ASP A 456 14.68 6.91 8.51
CA ASP A 456 15.73 6.46 7.59
C ASP A 456 16.50 7.61 6.91
N PRO A 457 17.79 7.40 6.55
CA PRO A 457 18.73 6.41 7.09
C PRO A 457 19.55 6.96 8.27
N ILE A 458 19.86 6.11 9.26
CA ILE A 458 20.74 6.41 10.41
C ILE A 458 22.08 5.69 10.22
N PRO A 459 23.23 6.38 10.21
CA PRO A 459 24.53 5.72 10.19
C PRO A 459 24.77 4.97 11.51
N LEU A 460 25.24 3.72 11.41
CA LEU A 460 25.47 2.82 12.53
C LEU A 460 26.95 2.44 12.61
N ARG A 461 27.48 2.45 13.84
CA ARG A 461 28.82 1.95 14.16
C ARG A 461 28.75 1.06 15.40
N GLY A 462 29.53 -0.01 15.38
CA GLY A 462 29.42 -1.05 16.40
C GLY A 462 29.83 -0.53 17.77
N GLY A 463 28.98 -0.72 18.77
CA GLY A 463 29.22 -0.24 20.13
C GLY A 463 28.73 1.19 20.43
N ASP A 464 28.24 1.93 19.42
CA ASP A 464 27.61 3.22 19.65
C ASP A 464 26.30 3.10 20.44
N GLN A 465 25.90 4.18 21.09
CA GLN A 465 24.57 4.32 21.67
C GLN A 465 23.78 5.38 20.94
N LEU A 466 22.70 4.98 20.28
CA LEU A 466 21.69 5.91 19.80
C LEU A 466 20.89 6.41 20.99
N ARG A 467 20.71 7.73 21.09
CA ARG A 467 19.95 8.37 22.16
C ARG A 467 19.06 9.44 21.55
N GLY A 468 17.85 9.58 22.05
CA GLY A 468 16.96 10.67 21.65
C GLY A 468 15.94 10.99 22.71
N GLY A 469 15.08 11.94 22.38
CA GLY A 469 13.91 12.29 23.18
C GLY A 469 12.64 11.93 22.43
N ALA A 470 11.59 11.57 23.15
CA ALA A 470 10.25 11.43 22.63
C ALA A 470 9.28 12.30 23.43
N THR A 471 8.58 13.21 22.77
CA THR A 471 7.43 13.90 23.36
C THR A 471 6.18 13.24 22.80
N VAL A 472 5.23 12.87 23.66
CA VAL A 472 3.98 12.23 23.23
C VAL A 472 2.81 12.92 23.89
N ALA A 473 1.77 13.24 23.12
CA ALA A 473 0.53 13.75 23.68
C ALA A 473 -0.57 12.67 23.62
N HIS A 474 -1.07 12.21 24.77
CA HIS A 474 -2.28 11.40 24.85
C HIS A 474 -3.49 12.33 25.05
N PRO A 475 -4.65 12.10 24.39
CA PRO A 475 -5.85 12.93 24.56
C PRO A 475 -6.27 13.13 26.04
N ASP A 476 -6.16 12.07 26.83
CA ASP A 476 -6.47 12.09 28.27
C ASP A 476 -5.28 12.45 29.18
N GLY A 477 -4.15 12.89 28.62
CA GLY A 477 -2.95 13.25 29.39
C GLY A 477 -2.21 12.09 30.07
N ARG A 478 -2.56 10.83 29.76
CA ARG A 478 -1.91 9.63 30.33
C ARG A 478 -0.55 9.34 29.67
N PRO A 479 0.38 8.68 30.38
CA PRO A 479 1.62 8.19 29.79
C PRO A 479 1.33 7.20 28.65
N VAL A 480 2.10 7.30 27.58
CA VAL A 480 2.01 6.41 26.42
C VAL A 480 3.22 5.51 26.38
N ARG A 481 2.99 4.21 26.23
CA ARG A 481 4.07 3.24 26.05
C ARG A 481 4.17 2.84 24.59
N PHE A 482 5.38 2.82 24.05
CA PHE A 482 5.67 2.34 22.70
C PHE A 482 7.05 1.69 22.62
N GLY A 483 7.26 0.83 21.63
CA GLY A 483 8.55 0.24 21.33
C GLY A 483 9.31 1.05 20.28
N LEU A 484 10.61 1.21 20.47
CA LEU A 484 11.55 1.65 19.43
C LEU A 484 12.44 0.47 19.06
N MET A 485 12.57 0.20 17.76
CA MET A 485 13.38 -0.87 17.20
C MET A 485 14.39 -0.27 16.23
N LEU A 486 15.67 -0.64 16.39
CA LEU A 486 16.69 -0.35 15.40
C LEU A 486 16.79 -1.54 14.45
N ILE A 487 16.57 -1.31 13.16
CA ILE A 487 16.63 -2.31 12.09
C ILE A 487 17.84 -1.99 11.21
N GLY A 488 18.67 -2.97 10.89
CA GLY A 488 19.77 -2.79 9.94
C GLY A 488 19.26 -2.72 8.50
N GLU A 489 20.09 -2.25 7.57
CA GLU A 489 19.79 -2.23 6.13
C GLU A 489 19.45 -3.62 5.56
N ASP A 490 19.94 -4.70 6.20
CA ASP A 490 19.61 -6.08 5.87
C ASP A 490 18.26 -6.57 6.44
N GLY A 491 17.49 -5.69 7.08
CA GLY A 491 16.21 -5.96 7.71
C GLY A 491 16.30 -6.66 9.07
N ARG A 492 17.51 -6.92 9.61
CA ARG A 492 17.65 -7.57 10.92
C ARG A 492 17.45 -6.55 12.04
N MET A 493 16.72 -6.95 13.09
CA MET A 493 16.62 -6.12 14.30
C MET A 493 17.94 -6.12 15.06
N LEU A 494 18.54 -4.94 15.19
CA LEU A 494 19.82 -4.69 15.83
C LEU A 494 19.67 -4.30 17.30
N GLY A 495 18.55 -3.70 17.69
CA GLY A 495 18.29 -3.32 19.07
C GLY A 495 16.85 -2.88 19.30
N ARG A 496 16.43 -2.85 20.57
CA ARG A 496 15.09 -2.42 20.97
C ARG A 496 15.14 -1.72 22.32
N THR A 497 14.28 -0.70 22.50
CA THR A 497 13.93 -0.16 23.81
C THR A 497 12.43 0.09 23.87
N ASP A 498 11.82 -0.11 25.04
CA ASP A 498 10.49 0.40 25.30
C ASP A 498 10.62 1.82 25.88
N VAL A 499 9.70 2.71 25.50
CA VAL A 499 9.63 4.10 25.97
C VAL A 499 8.27 4.30 26.60
N VAL A 500 8.24 4.87 27.81
CA VAL A 500 7.01 5.32 28.49
C VAL A 500 7.08 6.84 28.52
N ALA A 501 6.38 7.48 27.60
CA ALA A 501 6.42 8.92 27.45
C ALA A 501 5.25 9.61 28.16
N ASP A 502 5.58 10.53 29.05
CA ASP A 502 4.60 11.34 29.78
C ASP A 502 4.17 12.56 28.96
N ALA A 503 2.91 12.96 29.10
CA ALA A 503 2.34 14.08 28.34
C ALA A 503 2.97 15.46 28.62
N THR A 504 3.78 15.56 29.68
CA THR A 504 4.30 16.84 30.20
C THR A 504 5.79 17.06 29.89
N GLY A 505 6.45 16.20 29.12
CA GLY A 505 7.88 16.38 28.85
C GLY A 505 8.50 15.45 27.80
N VAL A 506 9.78 15.71 27.52
CA VAL A 506 10.60 14.89 26.62
C VAL A 506 11.10 13.67 27.40
N THR A 507 10.70 12.48 26.97
CA THR A 507 11.13 11.22 27.57
C THR A 507 12.38 10.70 26.86
N PRO A 508 13.51 10.53 27.57
CA PRO A 508 14.73 10.05 26.95
C PRO A 508 14.65 8.55 26.65
N TRP A 509 15.26 8.14 25.54
CA TRP A 509 15.40 6.74 25.17
C TRP A 509 16.82 6.46 24.68
N ARG A 510 17.25 5.19 24.77
CA ARG A 510 18.57 4.74 24.33
C ARG A 510 18.50 3.35 23.71
N ILE A 511 19.21 3.13 22.59
CA ILE A 511 19.41 1.82 21.98
C ILE A 511 20.90 1.64 21.71
N ALA A 512 21.48 0.54 22.19
CA ALA A 512 22.86 0.19 21.91
C ALA A 512 22.96 -0.50 20.54
N VAL A 513 23.93 -0.07 19.72
CA VAL A 513 24.28 -0.72 18.46
C VAL A 513 25.21 -1.90 18.77
N PRO A 514 24.89 -3.14 18.36
CA PRO A 514 25.75 -4.30 18.62
C PRO A 514 27.18 -4.12 18.09
N GLN A 515 28.16 -4.68 18.79
CA GLN A 515 29.56 -4.70 18.31
C GLN A 515 29.66 -5.38 16.94
N GLY A 516 30.47 -4.82 16.04
CA GLY A 516 30.67 -5.35 14.68
C GLY A 516 29.59 -5.00 13.65
N VAL A 517 28.59 -4.16 14.01
CA VAL A 517 27.62 -3.62 13.05
C VAL A 517 28.14 -2.30 12.49
N GLU A 518 28.36 -2.23 11.19
CA GLU A 518 28.74 -1.01 10.46
C GLU A 518 27.76 -0.81 9.29
N GLY A 519 27.37 0.43 9.00
CA GLY A 519 26.54 0.74 7.82
C GLY A 519 25.41 1.72 8.12
N THR A 520 24.22 1.46 7.55
CA THR A 520 23.02 2.24 7.82
C THR A 520 21.91 1.37 8.40
N GLY A 521 20.96 2.01 9.06
CA GLY A 521 19.75 1.36 9.53
C GLY A 521 18.62 2.34 9.79
N SER A 522 17.52 1.77 10.23
CA SER A 522 16.23 2.41 10.40
C SER A 522 15.80 2.37 11.86
N LEU A 523 15.30 3.48 12.41
CA LEU A 523 14.61 3.43 13.70
C LEU A 523 13.10 3.32 13.46
N LEU A 524 12.54 2.17 13.80
CA LEU A 524 11.11 1.87 13.71
C LEU A 524 10.42 2.09 15.07
N ILE A 525 9.35 2.86 15.09
CA ILE A 525 8.45 2.98 16.24
C ILE A 525 7.32 1.98 16.05
N ALA A 526 6.98 1.19 17.07
CA ALA A 526 5.85 0.27 17.04
C ALA A 526 4.99 0.39 18.31
N THR A 527 3.72 0.71 18.13
CA THR A 527 2.77 0.91 19.24
C THR A 527 2.02 -0.37 19.63
N SER A 528 2.08 -1.41 18.79
CA SER A 528 1.49 -2.75 19.01
C SER A 528 2.16 -3.55 20.12
N MET A 529 3.38 -3.18 20.50
CA MET A 529 4.24 -3.97 21.37
C MET A 529 4.24 -3.53 22.84
N ALA A 530 3.62 -2.39 23.14
CA ALA A 530 3.31 -1.99 24.51
C ALA A 530 2.00 -2.65 24.93
N SER A 531 1.89 -3.08 26.19
CA SER A 531 0.77 -3.83 26.79
C SER A 531 -0.62 -3.63 26.13
N THR A 532 -1.40 -4.70 26.03
CA THR A 532 -2.75 -4.80 25.43
C THR A 532 -3.86 -3.90 26.03
N GLY A 533 -3.52 -2.87 26.80
CA GLY A 533 -4.48 -1.90 27.35
C GLY A 533 -4.78 -0.75 26.39
N ASP A 534 -5.92 -0.09 26.58
CA ASP A 534 -6.41 1.07 25.80
C ASP A 534 -5.47 2.31 25.80
N ASN A 535 -4.34 2.25 26.51
CA ASN A 535 -3.43 3.38 26.76
C ASN A 535 -2.44 3.67 25.60
N ASN A 536 -2.50 2.95 24.47
CA ASN A 536 -1.54 3.09 23.37
C ASN A 536 -1.99 4.09 22.28
N ARG A 537 -3.02 4.91 22.54
CA ARG A 537 -3.53 5.92 21.59
C ARG A 537 -2.93 7.30 21.89
N PHE A 538 -1.87 7.69 21.20
CA PHE A 538 -1.41 9.08 21.23
C PHE A 538 -2.01 9.91 20.09
N ALA A 539 -1.98 11.23 20.21
CA ALA A 539 -2.37 12.19 19.16
C ALA A 539 -1.18 12.60 18.29
N TRP A 540 0.02 12.64 18.89
CA TRP A 540 1.27 12.79 18.14
C TRP A 540 2.50 12.35 18.95
N ALA A 541 3.60 12.03 18.25
CA ALA A 541 4.91 11.78 18.84
C ALA A 541 5.99 12.61 18.11
N GLU A 542 6.84 13.31 18.86
CA GLU A 542 7.99 14.03 18.31
C GLU A 542 9.29 13.35 18.73
N LEU A 543 10.11 12.90 17.77
CA LEU A 543 11.43 12.35 18.00
C LEU A 543 12.52 13.38 17.73
N VAL A 544 13.48 13.51 18.65
CA VAL A 544 14.67 14.35 18.47
C VAL A 544 15.82 13.53 17.89
N ASP A 545 16.46 14.04 16.83
CA ASP A 545 17.48 13.38 16.01
C ASP A 545 18.70 12.98 16.87
N PRO A 546 19.07 11.69 16.89
CA PRO A 546 20.16 11.19 17.72
C PRO A 546 21.54 11.73 17.33
N ARG A 547 21.70 12.38 16.17
CA ARG A 547 22.99 12.80 15.62
C ARG A 547 23.53 14.12 16.18
N LEU A 548 22.71 14.93 16.87
CA LEU A 548 23.01 16.37 17.02
C LEU A 548 23.18 16.92 18.44
N HIS A 549 23.05 16.11 19.51
CA HIS A 549 23.30 16.59 20.88
C HIS A 549 24.17 15.63 21.73
N PRO A 550 25.49 15.86 21.82
CA PRO A 550 26.35 15.01 22.64
C PRO A 550 26.27 15.30 24.15
N ARG A 551 25.82 16.47 24.64
CA ARG A 551 26.07 16.87 26.05
C ARG A 551 25.04 17.70 26.84
N THR A 552 24.00 18.31 26.27
CA THR A 552 23.08 19.17 27.06
C THR A 552 21.70 19.30 26.40
N PHE A 553 20.63 19.36 27.20
CA PHE A 553 19.25 19.60 26.73
C PHE A 553 18.75 20.98 27.23
N VAL A 554 17.98 21.67 26.41
CA VAL A 554 17.19 22.85 26.81
C VAL A 554 15.72 22.54 26.60
N VAL A 555 14.91 22.60 27.66
CA VAL A 555 13.46 22.38 27.61
C VAL A 555 12.77 23.73 27.68
N TRP A 556 11.84 23.97 26.75
CA TRP A 556 10.96 25.15 26.76
C TRP A 556 9.56 24.73 27.19
N ASP A 557 9.08 25.36 28.25
CA ASP A 557 7.71 25.21 28.76
C ASP A 557 6.78 26.17 27.99
N GLN A 558 5.73 25.65 27.35
CA GLN A 558 4.74 26.49 26.67
C GLN A 558 3.67 27.07 27.62
N ALA A 559 3.63 26.66 28.89
CA ALA A 559 2.67 27.19 29.87
C ALA A 559 3.24 28.33 30.75
N GLY A 560 4.54 28.64 30.67
CA GLY A 560 5.14 29.76 31.38
C GLY A 560 6.52 30.07 30.82
N GLY A 561 6.63 31.15 30.03
CA GLY A 561 7.79 31.46 29.19
C GLY A 561 9.13 31.62 29.93
N GLY A 562 9.84 30.51 30.14
CA GLY A 562 11.23 30.47 30.60
C GLY A 562 11.93 29.19 30.16
N ALA A 563 13.15 29.31 29.64
CA ALA A 563 14.00 28.18 29.28
C ALA A 563 14.61 27.54 30.53
N LYS A 564 14.54 26.21 30.65
CA LYS A 564 15.31 25.45 31.64
C LYS A 564 16.42 24.66 30.94
N THR A 565 17.67 24.95 31.29
CA THR A 565 18.86 24.20 30.89
C THR A 565 19.08 23.02 31.85
N TRP A 566 19.39 21.85 31.29
CA TRP A 566 19.72 20.65 32.05
C TRP A 566 21.19 20.26 31.81
N ASP A 567 22.06 20.51 32.80
CA ASP A 567 23.47 20.10 32.74
C ASP A 567 23.67 18.71 33.35
N ALA A 568 24.34 17.84 32.61
CA ALA A 568 24.54 16.42 32.95
C ALA A 568 25.57 16.16 34.08
N VAL A 569 25.83 17.14 34.96
CA VAL A 569 26.76 17.00 36.08
C VAL A 569 26.06 17.35 37.40
N SER A 570 25.03 16.60 37.75
CA SER A 570 24.72 16.35 39.16
C SER A 570 24.19 14.93 39.30
N GLN A 571 25.07 14.04 39.73
CA GLN A 571 24.66 12.78 40.34
C GLN A 571 24.23 13.11 41.77
N GLU A 572 22.96 12.90 42.09
CA GLU A 572 22.57 12.46 43.41
C GLU A 572 21.71 11.20 43.26
N THR A 573 22.27 10.11 43.76
CA THR A 573 21.65 8.79 43.82
C THR A 573 20.59 8.79 44.92
N PRO A 574 19.30 8.48 44.64
CA PRO A 574 18.36 8.22 45.72
C PRO A 574 18.66 6.83 46.30
N GLY A 575 19.05 6.83 47.57
CA GLY A 575 19.43 5.63 48.32
C GLY A 575 18.31 4.60 48.49
N THR A 576 18.72 3.34 48.51
CA THR A 576 17.98 2.17 48.98
C THR A 576 17.53 2.35 50.43
N PRO A 577 16.29 2.00 50.80
CA PRO A 577 15.92 1.83 52.19
C PRO A 577 15.97 0.35 52.59
N GLU A 578 16.94 0.00 53.44
CA GLU A 578 16.89 -1.20 54.29
C GLU A 578 16.55 -0.79 55.73
N ASN A 579 15.51 -1.45 56.26
CA ASN A 579 15.26 -1.87 57.65
C ASN A 579 15.63 -0.97 58.86
N ALA A 580 14.60 -0.54 59.59
CA ALA A 580 14.53 -0.50 61.07
C ALA A 580 13.06 -0.24 61.48
N GLU A 581 12.32 -1.26 61.92
CA GLU A 581 12.05 -1.61 63.34
C GLU A 581 11.11 -0.66 64.12
N SER A 582 9.90 -1.18 64.34
CA SER A 582 9.06 -1.14 65.57
C SER A 582 9.16 0.03 66.56
N ASN A 583 8.04 0.73 66.82
CA ASN A 583 7.12 0.39 67.93
C ASN A 583 5.89 1.35 67.99
N PRO A 584 4.81 0.98 68.71
CA PRO A 584 3.46 1.50 68.55
C PRO A 584 3.01 2.45 69.68
N SER A 585 1.96 3.22 69.41
CA SER A 585 0.95 3.80 70.32
C SER A 585 0.43 5.08 69.65
N SER A 586 -0.83 5.47 69.65
CA SER A 586 -2.05 5.06 70.35
C SER A 586 -3.18 5.89 69.74
N ASN A 587 -4.41 5.35 69.74
CA ASN A 587 -5.67 6.08 69.94
C ASN A 587 -6.05 7.20 68.94
N ASP A 588 -7.30 7.39 68.54
CA ASP A 588 -8.58 6.72 68.71
C ASP A 588 -9.58 7.55 67.86
N GLN A 589 -10.78 7.01 67.65
CA GLN A 589 -12.00 7.67 67.17
C GLN A 589 -12.20 7.79 65.65
N ASP A 590 -13.05 6.94 65.06
CA ASP A 590 -14.53 7.06 64.91
C ASP A 590 -14.91 8.06 63.79
N SER A 591 -15.82 7.83 62.84
CA SER A 591 -16.95 6.92 62.71
C SER A 591 -17.43 6.84 61.24
N SER A 592 -18.16 5.76 60.91
CA SER A 592 -19.27 5.64 59.94
C SER A 592 -19.00 5.83 58.43
N ARG A 593 -18.97 4.73 57.63
CA ARG A 593 -20.09 4.09 56.88
C ARG A 593 -20.67 5.00 55.77
N ILE A 594 -20.72 4.61 54.49
CA ILE A 594 -21.69 3.67 53.89
C ILE A 594 -21.17 3.16 52.53
N ALA A 595 -21.46 1.89 52.24
CA ALA A 595 -21.13 1.13 51.04
C ALA A 595 -22.09 1.39 49.86
N ARG A 596 -21.56 1.31 48.62
CA ARG A 596 -21.79 0.19 47.70
C ARG A 596 -20.80 0.21 46.55
#